data_AF-A0A920V7H4-F1
#
_entry.id   AF-A0A920V7H4-F1
#
_cell.length_a   1.000
_cell.length_b   1.000
_cell.length_c   1.000
_cell.angle_alpha   90.00
_cell.angle_beta   90.00
_cell.angle_gamma   90.00
#
_symmetry.space_group_name_H-M   'P 1'
#
loop_
_entity.id
_entity.type
_entity.pdbx_description
1 polymer ?
#
loop_
_entity_poly.entity_id
_entity_poly.type
_entity_poly.pdbx_seq_one_letter_code
_entity_poly.pdbx_strand_id
1 'polypeptide(L)'
;MQRISGFNQRTLTTPIGRGIRSLNVALRQALDLYVCLRPVRWFQGVPSPVREPENVDMVIFRENTEDIYAGIEFEQGSDAIKKFLQLFKESFPDDFRKIRFPESSGIGIKPISREGSERLLRSAFDYAITNQRKSITLVHKGNIMKFYRRRF
;
A
#
# COMPACT_ATOMS: atom_id res chain seq x y z
N MET A 1 -27.06 3.69 -12.47
CA MET A 1 -25.75 3.59 -11.77
C MET A 1 -25.58 4.85 -10.95
N GLN A 2 -25.77 4.79 -9.62
CA GLN A 2 -25.74 5.98 -8.76
C GLN A 2 -24.31 6.52 -8.68
N ARG A 3 -24.01 7.60 -9.41
CA ARG A 3 -22.73 8.31 -9.32
C ARG A 3 -22.78 9.24 -8.10
N ILE A 4 -22.27 8.74 -6.98
CA ILE A 4 -21.95 9.59 -5.83
C ILE A 4 -20.56 10.19 -6.10
N SER A 5 -20.45 11.52 -6.16
CA SER A 5 -19.20 12.25 -6.42
C SER A 5 -18.39 12.55 -5.15
N GLY A 6 -18.97 12.37 -3.96
CA GLY A 6 -18.31 12.55 -2.67
C GLY A 6 -19.07 11.88 -1.54
N PHE A 7 -18.33 11.24 -0.63
CA PHE A 7 -18.87 10.56 0.55
C PHE A 7 -17.93 10.79 1.74
N ASN A 8 -18.47 11.21 2.88
CA ASN A 8 -17.71 11.38 4.12
C ASN A 8 -18.02 10.25 5.09
N GLN A 9 -16.98 9.54 5.53
CA GLN A 9 -17.10 8.39 6.42
C GLN A 9 -16.44 8.66 7.78
N ARG A 10 -17.10 8.26 8.87
CA ARG A 10 -16.52 8.25 10.22
C ARG A 10 -15.75 6.94 10.47
N THR A 11 -14.96 6.89 11.54
CA THR A 11 -14.13 5.73 11.88
C THR A 11 -14.92 4.42 11.87
N LEU A 12 -14.46 3.45 11.09
CA LEU A 12 -14.97 2.09 11.09
C LEU A 12 -14.03 1.17 11.87
N THR A 13 -14.58 0.44 12.84
CA THR A 13 -13.85 -0.58 13.59
C THR A 13 -13.53 -1.77 12.68
N THR A 14 -12.25 -2.09 12.52
CA THR A 14 -11.83 -3.35 11.89
C THR A 14 -11.54 -4.37 13.00
N PRO A 15 -12.31 -5.46 13.13
CA PRO A 15 -12.02 -6.50 14.12
C PRO A 15 -10.69 -7.20 13.78
N ILE A 16 -9.83 -7.38 14.78
CA ILE A 16 -8.54 -8.06 14.65
C ILE A 16 -8.77 -9.57 14.77
N GLY A 17 -8.21 -10.37 13.86
CA GLY A 17 -8.12 -11.84 14.00
C GLY A 17 -9.36 -12.66 13.61
N ARG A 18 -10.44 -12.08 13.06
CA ARG A 18 -11.68 -12.81 12.69
C ARG A 18 -11.88 -13.06 11.19
N GLY A 19 -10.83 -13.07 10.37
CA GLY A 19 -10.92 -13.43 8.95
C GLY A 19 -11.68 -12.45 8.04
N ILE A 20 -12.17 -11.33 8.56
CA ILE A 20 -12.82 -10.28 7.77
C ILE A 20 -11.75 -9.26 7.35
N ARG A 21 -11.54 -9.10 6.04
CA ARG A 21 -10.69 -8.03 5.50
C ARG A 21 -11.24 -6.67 5.95
N SER A 22 -10.35 -5.72 6.28
CA SER A 22 -10.76 -4.39 6.75
C SER A 22 -11.82 -3.76 5.86
N LEU A 23 -12.95 -3.34 6.45
CA LEU A 23 -14.04 -2.70 5.71
C LEU A 23 -13.55 -1.46 4.95
N ASN A 24 -12.60 -0.71 5.52
CA ASN A 24 -11.96 0.42 4.86
C ASN A 24 -11.17 0.00 3.62
N VAL A 25 -10.46 -1.13 3.68
CA VAL A 25 -9.70 -1.67 2.52
C VAL A 25 -10.65 -2.18 1.46
N ALA A 26 -11.70 -2.91 1.86
CA ALA A 26 -12.73 -3.40 0.94
C ALA A 26 -13.41 -2.26 0.18
N LEU A 27 -13.77 -1.16 0.87
CA LEU A 27 -14.37 0.02 0.23
C LEU A 27 -13.42 0.67 -0.79
N ARG A 28 -12.13 0.80 -0.46
CA ARG A 28 -11.14 1.38 -1.38
C ARG A 28 -10.98 0.56 -2.64
N GLN A 29 -10.95 -0.76 -2.51
CA GLN A 29 -10.84 -1.67 -3.65
C GLN A 29 -12.13 -1.68 -4.48
N ALA A 30 -13.29 -1.77 -3.84
CA ALA A 30 -14.58 -1.83 -4.52
C ALA A 30 -14.92 -0.54 -5.29
N LEU A 31 -14.46 0.60 -4.79
CA LEU A 31 -14.69 1.92 -5.41
C LEU A 31 -13.48 2.42 -6.22
N ASP A 32 -12.42 1.61 -6.37
CA ASP A 32 -11.14 1.98 -7.00
C ASP A 32 -10.60 3.34 -6.52
N LEU A 33 -10.65 3.58 -5.20
CA LEU A 33 -10.11 4.79 -4.56
C LEU A 33 -8.58 4.66 -4.42
N TYR A 34 -7.89 4.70 -5.56
CA TYR A 34 -6.48 4.36 -5.70
C TYR A 34 -5.50 5.37 -5.07
N VAL A 35 -5.93 6.62 -4.87
CA VAL A 35 -5.16 7.64 -4.15
C VAL A 35 -5.67 7.75 -2.71
N CYS A 36 -4.80 7.47 -1.74
CA CYS A 36 -4.97 7.93 -0.36
C CYS A 36 -4.19 9.24 -0.18
N LEU A 37 -4.90 10.37 -0.26
CA LEU A 37 -4.34 11.71 -0.08
C LEU A 37 -4.30 12.09 1.41
N ARG A 38 -3.14 12.51 1.92
CA ARG A 38 -2.98 12.95 3.32
C ARG A 38 -2.17 14.24 3.41
N PRO A 39 -2.81 15.41 3.41
CA PRO A 39 -2.18 16.66 3.79
C PRO A 39 -1.77 16.60 5.26
N VAL A 40 -0.51 16.96 5.56
CA VAL A 40 0.04 17.02 6.91
C VAL A 40 0.67 18.38 7.09
N ARG A 41 0.07 19.17 7.99
CA ARG A 41 0.58 20.48 8.41
C ARG A 41 0.39 20.64 9.90
N TRP A 42 1.29 21.38 10.54
CA TRP A 42 1.10 21.77 11.92
C TRP A 42 0.17 22.99 12.03
N PHE A 43 -0.48 23.11 13.19
CA PHE A 43 -1.34 24.23 13.54
C PHE A 43 -0.85 24.85 14.85
N GLN A 44 -0.81 26.18 14.89
CA GLN A 44 -0.33 26.92 16.04
C GLN A 44 -1.11 26.54 17.30
N GLY A 45 -0.38 26.25 18.38
CA GLY A 45 -0.96 25.84 19.67
C GLY A 45 -1.20 24.33 19.82
N VAL A 46 -1.05 23.53 18.77
CA VAL A 46 -1.12 22.07 18.89
C VAL A 46 0.20 21.54 19.49
N PRO A 47 0.17 20.81 20.62
CA PRO A 47 1.37 20.22 21.21
C PRO A 47 2.10 19.32 20.21
N SER A 48 3.43 19.40 20.21
CA SER A 48 4.28 18.63 19.31
C SER A 48 5.44 17.98 20.06
N PRO A 49 5.80 16.73 19.73
CA PRO A 49 6.99 16.08 20.27
C PRO A 49 8.29 16.52 19.57
N VAL A 50 8.21 17.22 18.43
CA VAL A 50 9.39 17.72 17.68
C VAL A 50 9.63 19.20 17.95
N ARG A 51 10.89 19.65 17.80
CA ARG A 51 11.33 21.01 18.10
C ARG A 51 10.70 22.09 17.21
N GLU A 52 10.61 21.82 15.90
CA GLU A 52 10.15 22.80 14.89
C GLU A 52 9.02 22.21 14.03
N PRO A 53 7.82 22.00 14.60
CA PRO A 53 6.70 21.41 13.88
C PRO A 53 6.14 22.31 12.76
N GLU A 54 6.34 23.63 12.84
CA GLU A 54 5.93 24.61 11.84
C GLU A 54 6.58 24.38 10.46
N ASN A 55 7.72 23.68 10.43
CA ASN A 55 8.40 23.31 9.19
C ASN A 55 7.72 22.12 8.47
N VAL A 56 6.70 21.50 9.08
CA VAL A 56 5.92 20.43 8.47
C VAL A 56 4.81 21.02 7.60
N ASP A 57 5.04 21.00 6.29
CA ASP A 57 4.01 21.18 5.25
C ASP A 57 4.27 20.18 4.13
N MET A 58 3.55 19.06 4.15
CA MET A 58 3.65 18.04 3.13
C MET A 58 2.29 17.44 2.78
N VAL A 59 2.18 16.89 1.58
CA VAL A 59 0.99 16.16 1.13
C VAL A 59 1.45 14.79 0.67
N ILE A 60 0.94 13.75 1.33
CA ILE A 60 1.31 12.38 1.03
C ILE A 60 0.31 11.80 0.03
N PHE A 61 0.82 11.35 -1.10
CA PHE A 61 0.11 10.50 -2.05
C PHE A 61 0.54 9.06 -1.81
N ARG A 62 -0.43 8.22 -1.44
CA ARG A 62 -0.17 6.80 -1.20
C ARG A 62 -1.04 5.95 -2.11
N GLU A 63 -0.41 5.01 -2.80
CA GLU A 63 -1.09 3.92 -3.52
C GLU A 63 -1.98 3.14 -2.55
N ASN A 64 -3.19 2.80 -2.95
CA ASN A 64 -4.23 2.33 -2.03
C ASN A 64 -5.03 1.12 -2.56
N THR A 65 -4.60 0.52 -3.67
CA THR A 65 -5.29 -0.59 -4.34
C THR A 65 -4.43 -1.84 -4.55
N GLU A 66 -3.10 -1.72 -4.55
CA GLU A 66 -2.14 -2.81 -4.75
C GLU A 66 -1.28 -3.03 -3.49
N ASP A 67 -0.02 -3.43 -3.67
CA ASP A 67 0.92 -3.78 -2.61
C ASP A 67 0.35 -4.92 -1.73
N ILE A 68 0.83 -5.05 -0.50
CA ILE A 68 0.35 -5.99 0.50
C ILE A 68 -1.15 -5.84 0.82
N TYR A 69 -1.78 -4.70 0.45
CA TYR A 69 -3.22 -4.50 0.65
C TYR A 69 -4.08 -5.33 -0.30
N ALA A 70 -3.50 -5.93 -1.34
CA ALA A 70 -4.20 -6.92 -2.17
C ALA A 70 -4.71 -8.12 -1.33
N GLY A 71 -4.10 -8.39 -0.17
CA GLY A 71 -4.54 -9.45 0.74
C GLY A 71 -4.40 -10.85 0.15
N ILE A 72 -3.45 -11.03 -0.77
CA ILE A 72 -3.11 -12.32 -1.37
C ILE A 72 -2.13 -13.01 -0.43
N GLU A 73 -2.67 -13.83 0.46
CA GLU A 73 -1.92 -14.45 1.56
C GLU A 73 -2.32 -15.93 1.70
N PHE A 74 -1.35 -16.74 2.08
CA PHE A 74 -1.53 -18.16 2.37
C PHE A 74 -1.18 -18.40 3.84
N GLU A 75 -2.17 -18.89 4.60
CA GLU A 75 -2.04 -19.17 6.02
C GLU A 75 -1.09 -20.35 6.28
N GLN A 76 -0.26 -20.23 7.31
CA GLN A 76 0.64 -21.30 7.74
C GLN A 76 -0.15 -22.57 8.07
N GLY A 77 0.33 -23.73 7.60
CA GLY A 77 -0.28 -25.03 7.89
C GLY A 77 -1.49 -25.38 7.02
N SER A 78 -2.06 -24.41 6.30
CA SER A 78 -3.15 -24.65 5.35
C SER A 78 -2.73 -25.55 4.18
N ASP A 79 -3.67 -26.23 3.55
CA ASP A 79 -3.34 -27.02 2.35
C ASP A 79 -3.04 -26.14 1.13
N ALA A 80 -3.53 -24.90 1.12
CA ALA A 80 -3.25 -23.93 0.08
C ALA A 80 -1.76 -23.52 0.07
N ILE A 81 -1.16 -23.27 1.25
CA ILE A 81 0.27 -22.93 1.32
C ILE A 81 1.16 -24.11 0.91
N LYS A 82 0.79 -25.34 1.28
CA LYS A 82 1.56 -26.54 0.90
C LYS A 82 1.62 -26.69 -0.62
N LYS A 83 0.47 -26.56 -1.29
CA LYS A 83 0.39 -26.60 -2.76
C LYS A 83 1.18 -25.46 -3.39
N PHE A 84 1.08 -24.24 -2.86
CA PHE A 84 1.82 -23.10 -3.36
C PHE A 84 3.34 -23.29 -3.23
N LEU A 85 3.82 -23.70 -2.05
CA LEU A 85 5.24 -23.94 -1.79
C LEU A 85 5.79 -25.08 -2.64
N GLN A 86 5.01 -26.13 -2.88
CA GLN A 86 5.40 -27.22 -3.79
C GLN A 86 5.60 -26.69 -5.21
N LEU A 87 4.61 -25.99 -5.78
CA LEU A 87 4.72 -25.40 -7.11
C LEU A 87 5.90 -24.42 -7.21
N PHE A 88 6.10 -23.60 -6.18
CA PHE A 88 7.18 -22.62 -6.12
C PHE A 88 8.55 -23.31 -6.08
N LYS A 89 8.67 -24.40 -5.32
CA LYS A 89 9.90 -25.22 -5.24
C LYS A 89 10.23 -25.89 -6.57
N GLU A 90 9.22 -26.44 -7.24
CA GLU A 90 9.37 -27.12 -8.55
C GLU A 90 9.74 -26.14 -9.66
N SER A 91 9.09 -24.97 -9.69
CA SER A 91 9.25 -23.98 -10.76
C SER A 91 10.46 -23.04 -10.54
N PHE A 92 10.78 -22.71 -9.29
CA PHE A 92 11.79 -21.69 -8.94
C PHE A 92 12.68 -22.14 -7.76
N PRO A 93 13.49 -23.20 -7.93
CA PRO A 93 14.25 -23.80 -6.84
C PRO A 93 15.26 -22.84 -6.18
N ASP A 94 15.89 -21.95 -6.96
CA ASP A 94 16.87 -20.99 -6.44
C ASP A 94 16.24 -19.91 -5.55
N ASP A 95 15.02 -19.46 -5.90
CA ASP A 95 14.28 -18.51 -5.09
C ASP A 95 13.65 -19.18 -3.87
N PHE A 96 13.19 -20.43 -4.02
CA PHE A 96 12.67 -21.22 -2.90
C PHE A 96 13.69 -21.35 -1.76
N ARG A 97 14.99 -21.55 -2.08
CA ARG A 97 16.07 -21.62 -1.07
C ARG A 97 16.21 -20.36 -0.21
N LYS A 98 15.68 -19.21 -0.66
CA LYS A 98 15.70 -17.95 0.11
C LYS A 98 14.65 -17.95 1.22
N ILE A 99 13.67 -18.85 1.19
CA ILE A 99 12.72 -19.03 2.28
C ILE A 99 13.43 -19.76 3.43
N ARG A 100 13.71 -19.03 4.52
CA ARG A 100 14.53 -19.55 5.62
C ARG A 100 13.90 -20.74 6.35
N PHE A 101 12.57 -20.74 6.51
CA PHE A 101 11.79 -21.72 7.26
C PHE A 101 10.47 -22.04 6.53
N PRO A 102 10.49 -22.82 5.42
CA PRO A 102 9.32 -23.02 4.58
C PRO A 102 8.15 -23.72 5.30
N GLU A 103 8.44 -24.63 6.23
CA GLU A 103 7.41 -25.40 6.96
C GLU A 103 6.64 -24.59 8.02
N SER A 104 7.19 -23.44 8.45
CA SER A 104 6.61 -22.61 9.51
C SER A 104 6.36 -21.17 9.08
N SER A 105 6.40 -20.88 7.78
CA SER A 105 6.12 -19.54 7.24
C SER A 105 4.71 -19.48 6.66
N GLY A 106 4.01 -18.36 6.87
CA GLY A 106 2.96 -17.91 5.97
C GLY A 106 3.56 -17.18 4.77
N ILE A 107 2.86 -17.12 3.64
CA ILE A 107 3.34 -16.42 2.44
C ILE A 107 2.36 -15.32 2.06
N GLY A 108 2.89 -14.10 1.82
CA GLY A 108 2.15 -12.99 1.25
C GLY A 108 2.71 -12.59 -0.11
N ILE A 109 1.84 -12.23 -1.05
CA ILE A 109 2.22 -11.75 -2.38
C ILE A 109 1.99 -10.24 -2.45
N LYS A 110 3.02 -9.53 -2.91
CA LYS A 110 3.04 -8.08 -3.08
C LYS A 110 3.10 -7.74 -4.57
N PRO A 111 1.98 -7.57 -5.26
CA PRO A 111 1.98 -7.03 -6.61
C PRO A 111 2.18 -5.51 -6.58
N ILE A 112 2.99 -5.00 -7.52
CA ILE A 112 3.02 -3.56 -7.88
C ILE A 112 3.07 -3.51 -9.40
N SER A 113 2.13 -2.79 -10.00
CA SER A 113 2.01 -2.65 -11.45
C SER A 113 2.56 -1.31 -11.95
N ARG A 114 2.76 -1.24 -13.27
CA ARG A 114 3.15 0.01 -13.93
C ARG A 114 1.97 0.98 -13.92
N GLU A 115 0.79 0.46 -14.22
CA GLU A 115 -0.47 1.17 -14.35
C GLU A 115 -0.87 1.82 -13.03
N GLY A 116 -0.78 1.07 -11.92
CA GLY A 116 -1.04 1.56 -10.56
C GLY A 116 -0.06 2.67 -10.14
N SER A 117 1.23 2.50 -10.49
CA SER A 117 2.27 3.50 -10.20
C SER A 117 2.07 4.78 -11.03
N GLU A 118 1.90 4.66 -12.34
CA GLU A 118 1.75 5.79 -13.26
C GLU A 118 0.51 6.63 -12.95
N ARG A 119 -0.64 6.00 -12.63
CA ARG A 119 -1.85 6.74 -12.26
C ARG A 119 -1.69 7.53 -10.97
N LEU A 120 -1.00 6.96 -9.97
CA LEU A 120 -0.72 7.64 -8.71
C LEU A 120 0.22 8.83 -8.93
N LEU A 121 1.31 8.61 -9.68
CA LEU A 121 2.28 9.64 -10.00
C LEU A 121 1.62 10.79 -10.74
N ARG A 122 0.80 10.50 -11.76
CA ARG A 122 0.03 11.51 -12.50
C ARG A 122 -0.81 12.37 -11.56
N SER A 123 -1.59 11.76 -10.66
CA SER A 123 -2.38 12.50 -9.67
C SER A 123 -1.51 13.37 -8.73
N ALA A 124 -0.31 12.91 -8.36
CA ALA A 124 0.61 13.70 -7.56
C ALA A 124 1.20 14.89 -8.34
N PHE A 125 1.55 14.69 -9.62
CA PHE A 125 2.01 15.77 -10.52
C PHE A 125 0.92 16.82 -10.75
N ASP A 126 -0.30 16.38 -11.08
CA ASP A 126 -1.44 17.28 -11.28
C ASP A 126 -1.72 18.12 -10.03
N TYR A 127 -1.66 17.50 -8.85
CA TYR A 127 -1.80 18.19 -7.57
C TYR A 127 -0.67 19.19 -7.33
N ALA A 128 0.59 18.80 -7.55
CA ALA A 128 1.74 19.66 -7.35
C ALA A 128 1.68 20.90 -8.24
N ILE A 129 1.32 20.73 -9.52
CA ILE A 129 1.15 21.84 -10.47
C ILE A 129 0.01 22.76 -10.03
N THR A 130 -1.17 22.19 -9.76
CA THR A 130 -2.37 22.96 -9.38
C THR A 130 -2.16 23.75 -8.08
N ASN A 131 -1.40 23.19 -7.14
CA ASN A 131 -1.15 23.79 -5.82
C ASN A 131 0.24 24.42 -5.69
N GLN A 132 0.95 24.64 -6.80
CA GLN A 132 2.27 25.29 -6.86
C GLN A 132 3.30 24.70 -5.86
N ARG A 133 3.31 23.38 -5.71
CA ARG A 133 4.27 22.69 -4.83
C ARG A 133 5.66 22.68 -5.47
N LYS A 134 6.69 22.90 -4.65
CA LYS A 134 8.08 23.07 -5.11
C LYS A 134 8.73 21.78 -5.60
N SER A 135 8.29 20.63 -5.10
CA SER A 135 8.90 19.34 -5.40
C SER A 135 7.92 18.19 -5.22
N ILE A 136 8.25 17.07 -5.87
CA ILE A 136 7.67 15.76 -5.63
C ILE A 136 8.80 14.83 -5.25
N THR A 137 8.63 14.08 -4.17
CA THR A 137 9.63 13.14 -3.67
C THR A 137 9.07 11.72 -3.74
N LEU A 138 9.75 10.85 -4.49
CA LEU A 138 9.41 9.43 -4.58
C LEU A 138 10.07 8.66 -3.43
N VAL A 139 9.25 8.09 -2.56
CA VAL A 139 9.74 7.30 -1.42
C VAL A 139 9.58 5.82 -1.73
N HIS A 140 10.70 5.08 -1.76
CA HIS A 140 10.71 3.66 -2.06
C HIS A 140 11.88 2.93 -1.37
N LYS A 141 11.80 1.60 -1.26
CA LYS A 141 12.89 0.73 -0.77
C LYS A 141 13.50 -0.10 -1.90
N GLY A 142 13.79 0.58 -3.01
CA GLY A 142 14.20 -0.07 -4.27
C GLY A 142 15.62 -0.63 -4.28
N ASN A 143 16.40 -0.39 -3.23
CA ASN A 143 17.70 -1.02 -3.04
C ASN A 143 17.57 -2.52 -2.72
N ILE A 144 16.53 -2.89 -1.96
CA ILE A 144 16.19 -4.29 -1.62
C ILE A 144 15.19 -4.85 -2.63
N MET A 145 14.15 -4.07 -2.94
CA MET A 145 13.01 -4.46 -3.78
C MET A 145 13.21 -3.98 -5.22
N LYS A 146 14.17 -4.60 -5.93
CA LYS A 146 14.65 -4.10 -7.23
C LYS A 146 13.63 -4.19 -8.38
N PHE A 147 12.87 -5.27 -8.46
CA PHE A 147 11.93 -5.50 -9.57
C PHE A 147 10.69 -4.61 -9.52
N TYR A 148 10.42 -4.03 -8.36
CA TYR A 148 9.39 -3.02 -8.18
C TYR A 148 9.85 -1.62 -8.64
N ARG A 149 11.17 -1.38 -8.72
CA ARG A 149 11.76 -0.05 -9.01
C ARG A 149 11.72 0.35 -10.48
N ARG A 150 11.85 -0.59 -11.43
CA ARG A 150 11.99 -0.28 -12.86
C ARG A 150 10.73 0.32 -13.51
N ARG A 151 9.69 0.60 -12.72
CA ARG A 151 8.37 1.06 -13.17
C ARG A 151 7.79 2.24 -12.35
N PHE A 152 8.57 2.79 -11.40
CA PHE A 152 8.29 4.09 -10.78
C PHE A 152 8.96 5.21 -11.56
#